data_AF-A0A937YU28-F1
#
_entry.id   AF-A0A937YU28-F1
#
_cell.length_a   1.000
_cell.length_b   1.000
_cell.length_c   1.000
_cell.angle_alpha   90.00
_cell.angle_beta   90.00
_cell.angle_gamma   90.00
#
_symmetry.space_group_name_H-M   'P 1'
#
loop_
_entity.id
_entity.type
_entity.pdbx_description
1 polymer ?
#
loop_
_entity_poly.entity_id
_entity_poly.type
_entity_poly.pdbx_seq_one_letter_code
_entity_poly.pdbx_strand_id
1 'polypeptide(L)'
;SRSVAAAARFLLLFLHSLNELLRDMRAFAFSDSLIEVTEVLDEQGIDDAVRTVMRDIGYRSTDYGQALADFQAGYLEIIDRKTTVIVLGDGRSNHTEPRADILETIYRRAKRVIWLNPEPKTFWGTGDSEMPRFRPYCHLATQCATVKDLERVLDELLTVSA
;
A
#
# COMPACT_ATOMS: atom_id res chain seq x y z
N SER A 1 4.94 17.59 -0.47
CA SER A 1 6.28 17.88 0.09
C SER A 1 7.37 17.17 -0.73
N ARG A 2 8.57 17.75 -0.84
CA ARG A 2 9.72 17.18 -1.59
C ARG A 2 10.15 15.80 -1.08
N SER A 3 9.89 15.51 0.20
CA SER A 3 10.18 14.22 0.85
C SER A 3 9.13 13.13 0.51
N VAL A 4 7.84 13.49 0.48
CA VAL A 4 6.74 12.59 0.11
C VAL A 4 6.87 12.17 -1.36
N ALA A 5 7.21 13.10 -2.25
CA ALA A 5 7.41 12.80 -3.67
C ALA A 5 8.60 11.84 -3.91
N ALA A 6 9.67 11.95 -3.11
CA ALA A 6 10.81 11.05 -3.20
C ALA A 6 10.48 9.63 -2.70
N ALA A 7 9.72 9.53 -1.60
CA ALA A 7 9.24 8.24 -1.08
C ALA A 7 8.24 7.58 -2.05
N ALA A 8 7.28 8.35 -2.58
CA ALA A 8 6.34 7.87 -3.59
C ALA A 8 7.06 7.42 -4.87
N ARG A 9 8.05 8.18 -5.35
CA ARG A 9 8.88 7.76 -6.49
C ARG A 9 9.60 6.45 -6.20
N PHE A 10 10.27 6.33 -5.06
CA PHE A 10 10.96 5.08 -4.68
C PHE A 10 10.00 3.88 -4.69
N LEU A 11 8.81 4.06 -4.11
CA LEU A 11 7.79 3.02 -4.05
C LEU A 11 7.31 2.59 -5.44
N LEU A 12 7.07 3.55 -6.32
CA LEU A 12 6.67 3.31 -7.70
C LEU A 12 7.79 2.65 -8.50
N LEU A 13 9.06 3.03 -8.27
CA LEU A 13 10.21 2.34 -8.86
C LEU A 13 10.20 0.86 -8.44
N PHE A 14 10.00 0.60 -7.15
CA PHE A 14 9.94 -0.75 -6.60
C PHE A 14 8.77 -1.56 -7.15
N LEU A 15 7.56 -0.99 -7.20
CA LEU A 15 6.39 -1.64 -7.76
C LEU A 15 6.57 -1.96 -9.24
N HIS A 16 7.13 -1.05 -10.03
CA HIS A 16 7.42 -1.28 -11.45
C HIS A 16 8.41 -2.44 -11.63
N SER A 17 9.50 -2.50 -10.83
CA SER A 17 10.44 -3.62 -10.86
C SER A 17 9.82 -4.95 -10.40
N LEU A 18 8.90 -4.94 -9.43
CA LEU A 18 8.16 -6.14 -9.05
C LEU A 18 7.20 -6.60 -10.15
N ASN A 19 6.57 -5.67 -10.85
CA ASN A 19 5.61 -5.96 -11.91
C ASN A 19 6.26 -6.77 -13.04
N GLU A 20 7.49 -6.42 -13.42
CA GLU A 20 8.26 -7.19 -14.43
C GLU A 20 8.52 -8.65 -14.00
N LEU A 21 8.53 -8.92 -12.70
CA LEU A 21 8.78 -10.25 -12.12
C LEU A 21 7.49 -11.04 -11.81
N LEU A 22 6.37 -10.35 -11.59
CA LEU A 22 5.11 -10.92 -11.11
C LEU A 22 4.00 -10.77 -12.16
N ARG A 23 3.68 -11.87 -12.85
CA ARG A 23 2.71 -11.88 -13.96
C ARG A 23 1.27 -11.46 -13.61
N ASP A 24 0.86 -11.56 -12.34
CA ASP A 24 -0.53 -11.32 -11.90
C ASP A 24 -0.58 -10.22 -10.83
N MET A 25 0.21 -9.15 -10.99
CA MET A 25 0.21 -8.01 -10.07
C MET A 25 -0.85 -6.98 -10.48
N ARG A 26 -1.60 -6.46 -9.51
CA ARG A 26 -2.44 -5.27 -9.68
C ARG A 26 -1.98 -4.20 -8.70
N ALA A 27 -1.86 -2.98 -9.20
CA ALA A 27 -1.33 -1.86 -8.43
C ALA A 27 -2.39 -0.76 -8.30
N PHE A 28 -2.47 -0.20 -7.10
CA PHE A 28 -3.39 0.88 -6.79
C PHE A 28 -2.63 2.02 -6.15
N ALA A 29 -3.02 3.24 -6.47
CA ALA A 29 -2.49 4.44 -5.87
C ALA A 29 -3.66 5.19 -5.22
N PHE A 30 -3.43 5.78 -4.04
CA PHE A 30 -4.48 6.51 -3.32
C PHE A 30 -3.99 7.78 -2.65
N SER A 31 -4.91 8.74 -2.53
CA SER A 31 -4.81 9.91 -1.65
C SER A 31 -6.18 10.16 -1.01
N ASP A 32 -7.00 11.08 -1.54
CA ASP A 32 -8.42 11.26 -1.13
C ASP A 32 -9.39 10.34 -1.90
N SER A 33 -8.88 9.61 -2.89
CA SER A 33 -9.58 8.56 -3.64
C SER A 33 -8.59 7.48 -4.08
N LEU A 34 -9.09 6.31 -4.47
CA LEU A 34 -8.30 5.23 -5.05
C LEU A 34 -8.39 5.21 -6.57
N ILE A 35 -7.25 5.02 -7.24
CA ILE A 35 -7.19 4.66 -8.65
C ILE A 35 -6.36 3.39 -8.85
N GLU A 36 -6.78 2.56 -9.81
CA GLU A 36 -5.92 1.49 -10.30
C GLU A 36 -4.89 2.06 -11.28
N VAL A 37 -3.63 1.63 -11.13
CA VAL A 37 -2.49 2.11 -11.92
C VAL A 37 -1.75 0.97 -12.62
N THR A 38 -2.32 -0.23 -12.66
CA THR A 38 -1.73 -1.43 -13.28
C THR A 38 -1.31 -1.15 -14.74
N GLU A 39 -2.23 -0.69 -15.59
CA GLU A 39 -1.93 -0.38 -17.00
C GLU A 39 -0.87 0.72 -17.17
N VAL A 40 -0.89 1.73 -16.29
CA VAL A 40 0.13 2.80 -16.30
C VAL A 40 1.52 2.24 -16.00
N LEU A 41 1.63 1.27 -15.09
CA LEU A 41 2.89 0.62 -14.76
C LEU A 41 3.34 -0.40 -15.82
N ASP A 42 2.40 -0.99 -16.57
CA ASP A 42 2.67 -1.95 -17.65
C ASP A 42 3.15 -1.27 -18.94
N GLU A 43 2.50 -0.15 -19.32
CA GLU A 43 2.68 0.45 -20.65
C GLU A 43 3.72 1.56 -20.68
N GLN A 44 3.97 2.23 -19.55
CA GLN A 44 4.84 3.41 -19.50
C GLN A 44 6.22 3.08 -18.94
N GLY A 45 7.23 3.78 -19.47
CA GLY A 45 8.54 3.83 -18.84
C GLY A 45 8.43 4.43 -17.44
N ILE A 46 9.32 3.99 -16.55
CA ILE A 46 9.25 4.25 -15.12
C ILE A 46 9.09 5.74 -14.73
N ASP A 47 9.77 6.66 -15.42
CA ASP A 47 9.68 8.09 -15.15
C ASP A 47 8.34 8.69 -15.62
N ASP A 48 7.77 8.16 -16.71
CA ASP A 48 6.44 8.56 -17.21
C ASP A 48 5.34 8.05 -16.29
N ALA A 49 5.40 6.79 -15.88
CA ALA A 49 4.46 6.19 -14.95
C ALA A 49 4.41 6.98 -13.62
N VAL A 50 5.58 7.31 -13.05
CA VAL A 50 5.67 8.14 -11.84
C VAL A 50 5.03 9.50 -12.04
N ARG A 51 5.32 10.19 -13.15
CA ARG A 51 4.71 11.49 -13.44
C ARG A 51 3.19 11.41 -13.57
N THR A 52 2.70 10.39 -14.27
CA THR A 52 1.26 10.14 -14.47
C THR A 52 0.56 9.94 -13.13
N VAL A 53 1.02 8.99 -12.30
CA VAL A 53 0.40 8.71 -10.99
C VAL A 53 0.46 9.94 -10.06
N MET A 54 1.60 10.63 -10.00
CA MET A 54 1.75 11.82 -9.15
C MET A 54 0.86 12.98 -9.59
N ARG A 55 0.66 13.17 -10.90
CA ARG A 55 -0.26 14.18 -11.43
C ARG A 55 -1.70 13.86 -11.04
N ASP A 56 -2.08 12.59 -11.13
CA ASP A 56 -3.48 12.19 -11.00
C ASP A 56 -3.93 12.18 -9.53
N ILE A 57 -3.04 11.84 -8.57
CA ILE A 57 -3.43 11.73 -7.14
C ILE A 57 -2.48 12.38 -6.11
N GLY A 58 -1.26 12.80 -6.48
CA GLY A 58 -0.15 13.00 -5.54
C GLY A 58 -0.17 14.25 -4.66
N TYR A 59 -1.15 15.14 -4.82
CA TYR A 59 -1.18 16.47 -4.15
C TYR A 59 -2.33 16.65 -3.15
N ARG A 60 -3.04 15.57 -2.82
CA ARG A 60 -4.24 15.61 -1.98
C ARG A 60 -3.94 14.99 -0.62
N SER A 61 -4.70 15.39 0.40
CA SER A 61 -4.58 14.79 1.73
C SER A 61 -5.02 13.33 1.67
N THR A 62 -4.28 12.46 2.35
CA THR A 62 -4.61 11.03 2.41
C THR A 62 -5.90 10.81 3.19
N ASP A 63 -6.82 10.05 2.62
CA ASP A 63 -8.00 9.50 3.28
C ASP A 63 -8.02 7.97 3.08
N TYR A 64 -7.47 7.25 4.06
CA TYR A 64 -7.47 5.78 4.04
C TYR A 64 -8.87 5.19 4.03
N GLY A 65 -9.83 5.86 4.67
CA GLY A 65 -11.21 5.39 4.74
C GLY A 65 -11.87 5.40 3.38
N GLN A 66 -11.72 6.51 2.66
CA GLN A 66 -12.23 6.64 1.29
C GLN A 66 -11.52 5.68 0.34
N ALA A 67 -10.19 5.56 0.42
CA ALA A 67 -9.43 4.63 -0.41
C ALA A 67 -9.85 3.16 -0.23
N LEU A 68 -10.10 2.74 1.03
CA LEU A 68 -10.62 1.40 1.32
C LEU A 68 -12.06 1.23 0.83
N ALA A 69 -12.91 2.27 0.95
CA ALA A 69 -14.28 2.24 0.44
C ALA A 69 -14.33 2.10 -1.08
N ASP A 70 -13.49 2.84 -1.81
CA ASP A 70 -13.33 2.72 -3.26
C ASP A 70 -12.84 1.32 -3.63
N PHE A 71 -11.84 0.79 -2.92
CA PHE A 71 -11.35 -0.58 -3.12
C PHE A 71 -12.46 -1.60 -2.93
N GLN A 72 -13.22 -1.48 -1.85
CA GLN A 72 -14.33 -2.37 -1.55
C GLN A 72 -15.40 -2.35 -2.64
N ALA A 73 -15.71 -1.17 -3.17
CA ALA A 73 -16.77 -1.00 -4.17
C ALA A 73 -16.36 -1.50 -5.55
N GLY A 74 -15.09 -1.32 -5.95
CA GLY A 74 -14.63 -1.59 -7.31
C GLY A 74 -13.85 -2.89 -7.50
N TYR A 75 -13.26 -3.44 -6.43
CA TYR A 75 -12.17 -4.41 -6.57
C TYR A 75 -12.17 -5.55 -5.53
N LEU A 76 -13.10 -5.60 -4.58
CA LEU A 76 -13.06 -6.59 -3.49
C LEU A 76 -13.16 -8.05 -3.98
N GLU A 77 -13.78 -8.27 -5.12
CA GLU A 77 -13.96 -9.58 -5.76
C GLU A 77 -12.65 -10.21 -6.24
N ILE A 78 -11.58 -9.42 -6.41
CA ILE A 78 -10.28 -9.94 -6.84
C ILE A 78 -9.46 -10.51 -5.67
N ILE A 79 -9.94 -10.30 -4.44
CA ILE A 79 -9.27 -10.80 -3.24
C ILE A 79 -9.80 -12.19 -2.91
N ASP A 80 -8.91 -13.18 -3.02
CA ASP A 80 -9.18 -14.56 -2.65
C ASP A 80 -8.08 -15.15 -1.75
N ARG A 81 -8.19 -16.45 -1.47
CA ARG A 81 -7.24 -17.20 -0.61
C ARG A 81 -5.85 -17.41 -1.22
N LYS A 82 -5.63 -16.95 -2.45
CA LYS A 82 -4.33 -16.96 -3.14
C LYS A 82 -3.73 -15.54 -3.18
N THR A 83 -4.56 -14.50 -3.08
CA THR A 83 -4.13 -13.10 -3.12
C THR A 83 -3.32 -12.69 -1.88
N THR A 84 -2.16 -12.05 -2.11
CA THR A 84 -1.42 -11.33 -1.06
C THR A 84 -1.62 -9.84 -1.27
N VAL A 85 -2.14 -9.16 -0.26
CA VAL A 85 -2.32 -7.70 -0.27
C VAL A 85 -1.13 -7.06 0.44
N ILE A 86 -0.47 -6.11 -0.23
CA ILE A 86 0.60 -5.31 0.35
C ILE A 86 0.12 -3.85 0.39
N VAL A 87 0.05 -3.29 1.60
CA VAL A 87 -0.26 -1.88 1.83
C VAL A 87 1.03 -1.15 2.13
N LEU A 88 1.25 -0.06 1.43
CA LEU A 88 2.43 0.80 1.55
C LEU A 88 1.94 2.18 2.00
N GLY A 89 2.18 2.53 3.26
CA GLY A 89 1.61 3.76 3.82
C GLY A 89 1.85 3.97 5.30
N ASP A 90 1.78 5.21 5.75
CA ASP A 90 2.07 5.63 7.13
C ASP A 90 0.90 5.41 8.11
N GLY A 91 -0.31 5.18 7.58
CA GLY A 91 -1.52 5.01 8.38
C GLY A 91 -2.01 6.32 9.02
N ARG A 92 -1.58 7.48 8.50
CA ARG A 92 -2.05 8.81 8.91
C ARG A 92 -3.41 9.09 8.28
N SER A 93 -4.46 9.19 9.08
CA SER A 93 -5.83 9.37 8.56
C SER A 93 -6.20 10.83 8.27
N ASN A 94 -5.38 11.81 8.68
CA ASN A 94 -5.79 13.22 8.67
C ASN A 94 -7.13 13.44 9.39
N HIS A 95 -7.41 12.65 10.44
CA HIS A 95 -8.64 12.64 11.24
C HIS A 95 -9.91 12.16 10.52
N THR A 96 -9.79 11.53 9.35
CA THR A 96 -10.92 10.83 8.72
C THR A 96 -11.17 9.48 9.39
N GLU A 97 -12.36 8.89 9.19
CA GLU A 97 -12.65 7.55 9.69
C GLU A 97 -11.85 6.51 8.88
N PRO A 98 -10.90 5.77 9.47
CA PRO A 98 -9.99 4.88 8.75
C PRO A 98 -10.65 3.65 8.11
N ARG A 99 -11.90 3.31 8.45
CA ARG A 99 -12.64 2.17 7.88
C ARG A 99 -11.89 0.84 8.00
N ALA A 100 -11.32 0.59 9.18
CA ALA A 100 -10.62 -0.66 9.48
C ALA A 100 -11.52 -1.91 9.34
N ASP A 101 -12.85 -1.75 9.37
CA ASP A 101 -13.84 -2.79 9.04
C ASP A 101 -13.69 -3.34 7.61
N ILE A 102 -13.28 -2.49 6.67
CA ILE A 102 -13.02 -2.89 5.29
C ILE A 102 -11.71 -3.68 5.22
N LEU A 103 -10.66 -3.22 5.91
CA LEU A 103 -9.40 -3.95 6.00
C LEU A 103 -9.60 -5.32 6.66
N GLU A 104 -10.47 -5.43 7.66
CA GLU A 104 -10.88 -6.71 8.23
C GLU A 104 -11.49 -7.64 7.17
N THR A 105 -12.35 -7.11 6.30
CA THR A 105 -12.97 -7.87 5.22
C THR A 105 -11.91 -8.38 4.23
N ILE A 106 -10.95 -7.53 3.86
CA ILE A 106 -9.80 -7.90 3.01
C ILE A 106 -8.97 -8.99 3.71
N TYR A 107 -8.62 -8.81 4.98
CA TYR A 107 -7.87 -9.77 5.79
C TYR A 107 -8.55 -11.13 5.85
N ARG A 108 -9.87 -11.16 6.03
CA ARG A 108 -10.65 -12.39 6.09
C ARG A 108 -10.68 -13.13 4.74
N ARG A 109 -10.48 -12.47 3.61
CA ARG A 109 -10.50 -13.09 2.26
C ARG A 109 -9.12 -13.46 1.76
N ALA A 110 -8.13 -12.59 1.97
CA ALA A 110 -6.79 -12.72 1.43
C ALA A 110 -6.04 -13.93 2.00
N LYS A 111 -5.00 -14.38 1.27
CA LYS A 111 -3.97 -15.29 1.80
C LYS A 111 -3.14 -14.60 2.88
N ARG A 112 -2.70 -13.37 2.60
CA ARG A 112 -1.86 -12.54 3.45
C ARG A 112 -2.22 -11.07 3.24
N VAL A 113 -2.08 -10.30 4.31
CA VAL A 113 -2.16 -8.83 4.32
C VAL A 113 -0.90 -8.33 5.01
N ILE A 114 -0.09 -7.56 4.30
CA ILE A 114 1.20 -7.08 4.76
C ILE A 114 1.16 -5.56 4.70
N TRP A 115 1.48 -4.90 5.81
CA TRP A 115 1.56 -3.45 5.89
C TRP A 115 3.02 -3.01 6.08
N LEU A 116 3.54 -2.27 5.12
CA LEU A 116 4.88 -1.68 5.15
C LEU A 116 4.74 -0.18 5.41
N ASN A 117 5.09 0.23 6.62
CA ASN A 117 4.92 1.60 7.07
C ASN A 117 6.30 2.32 7.07
N PRO A 118 6.44 3.48 6.40
CA PRO A 118 7.71 4.21 6.39
C PRO A 118 8.06 4.86 7.75
N GLU A 119 7.08 5.09 8.62
CA GLU A 119 7.30 5.67 9.93
C GLU A 119 7.84 4.63 10.95
N PRO A 120 8.69 5.06 11.90
CA PRO A 120 9.11 4.21 13.01
C PRO A 120 7.91 3.72 13.83
N LYS A 121 7.98 2.48 14.34
CA LYS A 121 6.91 1.91 15.19
C LYS A 121 6.58 2.76 16.41
N THR A 122 7.51 3.57 16.91
CA THR A 122 7.28 4.52 18.02
C THR A 122 6.29 5.63 17.68
N PHE A 123 6.03 5.90 16.40
CA PHE A 123 5.06 6.89 15.94
C PHE A 123 3.66 6.29 15.74
N TRP A 124 3.52 4.96 15.75
CA TRP A 124 2.24 4.31 15.52
C TRP A 124 1.29 4.54 16.70
N GLY A 125 0.11 5.08 16.42
CA GLY A 125 -0.85 5.50 17.46
C GLY A 125 -0.56 6.88 18.06
N THR A 126 0.41 7.63 17.50
CA THR A 126 0.63 9.04 17.86
C THR A 126 -0.07 9.97 16.86
N GLY A 127 -0.61 11.08 17.35
CA GLY A 127 -1.34 12.03 16.50
C GLY A 127 -2.56 11.37 15.86
N ASP A 128 -2.65 11.48 14.54
CA ASP A 128 -3.68 10.89 13.67
C ASP A 128 -3.29 9.52 13.08
N SER A 129 -2.30 8.83 13.65
CA SER A 129 -1.89 7.51 13.20
C SER A 129 -2.88 6.43 13.64
N GLU A 130 -3.55 5.81 12.68
CA GLU A 130 -4.57 4.77 12.88
C GLU A 130 -3.99 3.35 12.82
N MET A 131 -2.66 3.21 12.82
CA MET A 131 -1.98 1.91 12.85
C MET A 131 -2.49 0.94 13.94
N PRO A 132 -2.86 1.39 15.17
CA PRO A 132 -3.48 0.50 16.16
C PRO A 132 -4.79 -0.15 15.69
N ARG A 133 -5.57 0.52 14.83
CA ARG A 133 -6.82 0.00 14.26
C ARG A 133 -6.58 -0.88 13.03
N PHE A 134 -5.55 -0.60 12.23
CA PHE A 134 -5.22 -1.42 11.05
C PHE A 134 -4.45 -2.70 11.39
N ARG A 135 -3.53 -2.64 12.35
CA ARG A 135 -2.62 -3.75 12.69
C ARG A 135 -3.31 -5.08 13.01
N PRO A 136 -4.45 -5.14 13.72
CA PRO A 136 -5.17 -6.40 13.96
C PRO A 136 -5.56 -7.15 12.68
N TYR A 137 -5.69 -6.43 11.57
CA TYR A 137 -6.09 -6.96 10.26
C TYR A 137 -4.90 -7.09 9.31
N CYS A 138 -3.70 -7.23 9.86
CA CYS A 138 -2.47 -7.48 9.13
C CYS A 138 -1.85 -8.79 9.61
N HIS A 139 -1.45 -9.65 8.68
CA HIS A 139 -0.62 -10.82 8.99
C HIS A 139 0.80 -10.39 9.38
N LEU A 140 1.29 -9.32 8.74
CA LEU A 140 2.54 -8.65 9.07
C LEU A 140 2.33 -7.14 8.98
N ALA A 141 2.69 -6.40 10.02
CA ALA A 141 2.79 -4.95 9.98
C ALA A 141 4.17 -4.56 10.51
N THR A 142 4.98 -3.91 9.68
CA THR A 142 6.36 -3.58 10.03
C THR A 142 6.82 -2.23 9.46
N GLN A 143 7.85 -1.68 10.07
CA GLN A 143 8.52 -0.49 9.56
C GLN A 143 9.33 -0.89 8.31
N CYS A 144 9.19 -0.09 7.25
CA CYS A 144 9.91 -0.22 6.00
C CYS A 144 10.18 1.17 5.42
N ALA A 145 11.33 1.74 5.77
CA ALA A 145 11.72 3.09 5.34
C ALA A 145 12.80 3.07 4.25
N THR A 146 13.43 1.92 4.03
CA THR A 146 14.60 1.77 3.14
C THR A 146 14.50 0.50 2.29
N VAL A 147 15.28 0.45 1.20
CA VAL A 147 15.47 -0.78 0.39
C VAL A 147 15.88 -1.97 1.27
N LYS A 148 16.77 -1.75 2.23
CA LYS A 148 17.24 -2.80 3.13
C LYS A 148 16.13 -3.35 4.03
N ASP A 149 15.20 -2.50 4.45
CA ASP A 149 14.03 -2.98 5.19
C ASP A 149 13.14 -3.84 4.31
N LEU A 150 12.99 -3.45 3.05
CA LEU A 150 12.20 -4.17 2.08
C LEU A 150 12.80 -5.54 1.73
N GLU A 151 14.10 -5.60 1.48
CA GLU A 151 14.86 -6.85 1.28
C GLU A 151 14.64 -7.81 2.46
N ARG A 152 14.80 -7.32 3.69
CA ARG A 152 14.57 -8.10 4.91
C ARG A 152 13.14 -8.63 5.00
N VAL A 153 12.14 -7.83 4.65
CA VAL A 153 10.74 -8.27 4.64
C VAL A 153 10.51 -9.35 3.58
N LEU A 154 11.08 -9.19 2.38
CA LEU A 154 10.97 -10.20 1.33
C LEU A 154 11.61 -11.53 1.77
N ASP A 155 12.78 -11.48 2.39
CA ASP A 155 13.44 -12.68 2.95
C ASP A 155 12.56 -13.38 4.00
N GLU A 156 11.94 -12.61 4.91
CA GLU A 156 11.01 -13.13 5.90
C GLU A 156 9.79 -13.79 5.23
N LEU A 157 9.23 -13.19 4.18
CA LEU A 157 8.08 -13.72 3.46
C LEU A 157 8.39 -15.01 2.70
N LEU A 158 9.58 -15.11 2.11
CA LEU A 158 10.05 -16.29 1.38
C LEU A 158 10.39 -17.43 2.34
N THR A 159 10.99 -17.14 3.49
CA THR A 159 11.37 -18.15 4.49
C THR A 159 10.14 -18.80 5.13
N VAL A 160 9.05 -18.05 5.36
CA VAL A 160 7.78 -18.57 5.91
C VAL A 160 6.95 -19.31 4.84
N SER A 161 7.46 -19.43 3.62
CA SER A 161 6.81 -20.16 2.52
C SER A 161 7.45 -21.53 2.23
N ALA A 162 8.48 -21.90 3.00
CA ALA A 162 9.15 -23.22 2.99
C ALA A 162 8.72 -24.04 4.22
#